data_AF-A0AAA9U159-F1
#
_entry.id   AF-A0AAA9U159-F1
#
_cell.length_a   1.000
_cell.length_b   1.000
_cell.length_c   1.000
_cell.angle_alpha   90.00
_cell.angle_beta   90.00
_cell.angle_gamma   90.00
#
_symmetry.space_group_name_H-M   'P 1'
#
loop_
_entity.id
_entity.type
_entity.pdbx_description
1 polymer ?
#
loop_
_entity_poly.entity_id
_entity_poly.type
_entity_poly.pdbx_seq_one_letter_code
_entity_poly.pdbx_strand_id
1 'polypeptide(L)'
;MKLPTSAGSWKKQKFQKNIYFCFIHYAKAFGYVDHNKLWKILKEMKIPDHLTCLLRNLYADQEEAVITGHGTTDWFQIGKGVRQGCISSPCLFSFYAEYIMRNAGLEEAEAGIKISRGSINNVRYADDTTLMAESEEELKSLLMKVKVESEKVGLKLNIEKTKIMACGPITSWQRDGQTVELVSDFIFLGSKATAGHD
;
A
#
# COMPACT_ATOMS: atom_id res chain seq x y z
N MET A 1 5.09 -56.57 -3.43
CA MET A 1 4.47 -56.26 -2.12
C MET A 1 3.73 -54.94 -2.27
N LYS A 2 2.39 -54.97 -2.27
CA LYS A 2 1.55 -53.76 -2.42
C LYS A 2 1.54 -53.02 -1.08
N LEU A 3 1.86 -51.72 -1.09
CA LEU A 3 1.68 -50.83 0.06
C LEU A 3 0.30 -50.15 -0.01
N PRO A 4 -0.31 -49.84 1.14
CA PRO A 4 -1.74 -49.67 1.27
C PRO A 4 -2.24 -48.31 0.76
N THR A 5 -3.34 -48.35 0.02
CA THR A 5 -4.26 -47.25 -0.24
C THR A 5 -4.97 -46.83 1.06
N SER A 6 -4.48 -45.78 1.71
CA SER A 6 -5.27 -44.92 2.62
C SER A 6 -4.49 -43.64 2.94
N ALA A 7 -4.32 -42.76 1.96
CA ALA A 7 -4.01 -41.36 2.25
C ALA A 7 -5.35 -40.63 2.41
N GLY A 8 -5.68 -40.33 3.66
CA GLY A 8 -6.92 -39.68 4.05
C GLY A 8 -7.19 -38.42 3.22
N SER A 9 -8.41 -38.37 2.72
CA SER A 9 -9.12 -37.14 2.41
C SER A 9 -8.89 -36.14 3.54
N TRP A 10 -8.04 -35.13 3.31
CA TRP A 10 -8.06 -33.91 4.10
C TRP A 10 -9.39 -33.24 3.80
N LYS A 11 -10.42 -33.59 4.57
CA LYS A 11 -11.68 -32.87 4.60
C LYS A 11 -11.35 -31.40 4.84
N LYS A 12 -11.53 -30.56 3.82
CA LYS A 12 -11.58 -29.09 3.89
C LYS A 12 -12.77 -28.66 4.76
N GLN A 13 -12.70 -28.95 6.05
CA GLN A 13 -13.73 -28.58 7.02
C GLN A 13 -13.05 -28.01 8.26
N LYS A 14 -12.44 -26.84 8.09
CA LYS A 14 -11.95 -25.99 9.18
C LYS A 14 -12.29 -24.54 8.82
N PHE A 15 -13.37 -24.04 9.42
CA PHE A 15 -13.77 -22.63 9.52
C PHE A 15 -13.40 -21.75 8.31
N GLN A 16 -14.29 -21.69 7.32
CA GLN A 16 -14.20 -20.70 6.24
C GLN A 16 -14.52 -19.33 6.85
N LYS A 17 -13.52 -18.67 7.42
CA LYS A 17 -13.63 -17.28 7.84
C LYS A 17 -13.67 -16.42 6.58
N ASN A 18 -14.62 -15.49 6.54
CA ASN A 18 -14.61 -14.47 5.50
C ASN A 18 -13.34 -13.62 5.68
N ILE A 19 -12.59 -13.45 4.59
CA ILE A 19 -11.40 -12.58 4.58
C ILE A 19 -11.58 -11.60 3.44
N TYR A 20 -11.39 -10.33 3.76
CA TYR A 20 -11.53 -9.22 2.85
C TYR A 20 -10.18 -8.58 2.63
N PHE A 21 -9.81 -8.34 1.37
CA PHE A 21 -8.56 -7.71 0.96
C PHE A 21 -8.87 -6.39 0.25
N CYS A 22 -8.11 -5.35 0.57
CA CYS A 22 -8.11 -4.08 -0.16
C CYS A 22 -6.71 -3.80 -0.68
N PHE A 23 -6.54 -3.93 -2.01
CA PHE A 23 -5.30 -3.61 -2.70
C PHE A 23 -5.27 -2.11 -2.97
N ILE A 24 -4.50 -1.37 -2.17
CA ILE A 24 -4.38 0.08 -2.24
C ILE A 24 -3.35 0.46 -3.29
N HIS A 25 -3.74 1.39 -4.16
CA HIS A 25 -2.79 2.09 -5.03
C HIS A 25 -2.83 3.60 -4.79
N TYR A 26 -1.65 4.21 -4.72
CA TYR A 26 -1.51 5.67 -4.68
C TYR A 26 -1.52 6.26 -6.10
N ALA A 27 -2.16 7.41 -6.26
CA ALA A 27 -2.09 8.17 -7.50
C ALA A 27 -0.69 8.80 -7.65
N LYS A 28 0.12 8.28 -8.57
CA LYS A 28 1.47 8.78 -8.89
C LYS A 28 2.35 8.92 -7.64
N ALA A 29 2.40 7.89 -6.79
CA ALA A 29 2.98 7.92 -5.44
C ALA A 29 4.34 8.64 -5.35
N PHE A 30 5.31 8.19 -6.15
CA PHE A 30 6.65 8.77 -6.18
C PHE A 30 6.69 10.23 -6.61
N GLY A 31 5.78 10.68 -7.48
CA GLY A 31 5.71 12.06 -7.98
C GLY A 31 4.91 13.02 -7.10
N TYR A 32 4.32 12.53 -6.01
CA TYR A 32 3.50 13.34 -5.08
C TYR A 32 4.13 13.49 -3.69
N VAL A 33 5.35 12.99 -3.47
CA VAL A 33 6.07 13.19 -2.22
C VAL A 33 6.41 14.67 -2.03
N ASP A 34 5.76 15.32 -1.07
CA ASP A 34 6.08 16.69 -0.68
C ASP A 34 7.41 16.72 0.09
N HIS A 35 8.39 17.50 -0.41
CA HIS A 35 9.73 17.58 0.19
C HIS A 35 9.71 18.16 1.61
N ASN A 36 8.89 19.18 1.87
CA ASN A 36 8.78 19.78 3.19
C ASN A 36 8.21 18.79 4.21
N LYS A 37 7.25 17.96 3.79
CA LYS A 37 6.71 16.86 4.60
C LYS A 37 7.76 15.76 4.79
N LEU A 38 8.47 15.37 3.73
CA LEU A 38 9.52 14.36 3.79
C LEU A 38 10.58 14.71 4.84
N TRP A 39 11.08 15.95 4.87
CA TRP A 39 12.09 16.35 5.86
C TRP A 39 11.58 16.28 7.30
N LYS A 40 10.31 16.62 7.53
CA LYS A 40 9.67 16.49 8.85
C LYS A 40 9.54 15.03 9.25
N ILE A 41 9.10 14.19 8.32
CA ILE A 41 8.95 12.75 8.52
C ILE A 41 10.29 12.11 8.88
N LEU A 42 11.37 12.38 8.14
CA LEU A 42 12.70 11.82 8.44
C LEU A 42 13.15 12.19 9.85
N LYS A 43 12.92 13.44 10.26
CA LYS A 43 13.24 13.91 11.62
C LYS A 43 12.41 13.16 12.69
N GLU A 44 11.12 12.96 12.45
CA GLU A 44 10.23 12.22 13.36
C GLU A 44 10.63 10.75 13.48
N MET A 45 11.04 10.15 12.36
CA MET A 45 11.59 8.79 12.26
C MET A 45 13.01 8.66 12.84
N LYS A 46 13.51 9.70 13.51
CA LYS A 46 14.81 9.73 14.20
C LYS A 46 16.02 9.54 13.27
N ILE A 47 15.87 9.92 12.00
CA ILE A 47 17.02 9.99 11.09
C ILE A 47 17.93 11.15 11.52
N PRO A 48 19.25 10.93 11.66
CA PRO A 48 20.18 11.97 12.10
C PRO A 48 20.09 13.24 11.25
N ASP A 49 20.18 14.40 11.92
CA ASP A 49 20.01 15.71 11.27
C ASP A 49 21.04 15.97 10.15
N HIS A 50 22.29 15.48 10.31
CA HIS A 50 23.32 15.63 9.28
C HIS A 50 22.97 14.86 7.99
N LEU A 51 22.36 13.68 8.09
CA LEU A 51 21.89 12.93 6.92
C LEU A 51 20.68 13.61 6.29
N THR A 52 19.74 14.09 7.09
CA THR A 52 18.58 14.85 6.60
C THR A 52 19.01 16.14 5.90
N CYS A 53 20.05 16.82 6.40
CA CYS A 53 20.64 17.99 5.78
C CYS A 53 21.27 17.65 4.41
N LEU A 54 22.06 16.57 4.35
CA LEU A 54 22.63 16.09 3.09
C LEU A 54 21.55 15.78 2.04
N LEU A 55 20.49 15.09 2.44
CA LEU A 55 19.34 14.79 1.57
C LEU A 55 18.62 16.06 1.13
N ARG A 56 18.42 17.03 2.03
CA ARG A 56 17.79 18.31 1.67
C ARG A 56 18.63 19.07 0.65
N ASN A 57 19.95 19.12 0.82
CA ASN A 57 20.85 19.77 -0.13
C ASN A 57 20.85 19.05 -1.48
N LEU A 58 20.77 17.72 -1.48
CA LEU A 58 20.61 16.94 -2.71
C LEU A 58 19.31 17.29 -3.44
N TYR A 59 18.27 17.70 -2.70
CA TYR A 59 16.94 18.08 -3.17
C TYR A 59 16.70 19.57 -3.40
N ALA A 60 17.67 20.43 -3.06
CA ALA A 60 17.57 21.86 -3.31
C ALA A 60 17.76 22.18 -4.80
N ASP A 61 16.97 23.15 -5.29
CA ASP A 61 17.08 23.78 -6.62
C ASP A 61 17.25 22.78 -7.77
N GLN A 62 16.56 21.64 -7.68
CA GLN A 62 16.63 20.60 -8.71
C GLN A 62 15.88 21.03 -9.96
N GLU A 63 16.53 20.88 -11.10
CA GLU A 63 15.90 21.01 -12.41
C GLU A 63 15.95 19.68 -13.15
N GLU A 64 14.92 19.43 -13.95
CA GLU A 64 14.82 18.30 -14.86
C GLU A 64 14.44 18.80 -16.26
N ALA A 65 14.81 18.03 -17.27
CA ALA A 65 14.36 18.19 -18.65
C ALA A 65 14.01 16.80 -19.21
N VAL A 66 13.00 16.73 -20.07
CA VAL A 66 12.54 15.46 -20.66
C VAL A 66 13.09 15.34 -22.08
N ILE A 67 13.77 14.23 -22.35
CA ILE A 67 14.20 13.89 -23.71
C ILE A 67 13.06 13.16 -24.42
N THR A 68 12.61 13.72 -25.54
CA THR A 68 11.54 13.15 -26.37
C THR A 68 12.04 12.88 -27.79
N GLY A 69 11.25 12.20 -28.62
CA GLY A 69 11.55 12.01 -30.03
C GLY A 69 11.62 13.33 -30.84
N HIS A 70 11.12 14.43 -30.28
CA HIS A 70 11.16 15.76 -30.88
C HIS A 70 12.28 16.66 -30.34
N GLY A 71 13.14 16.11 -29.47
CA GLY A 71 14.21 16.84 -28.79
C GLY A 71 14.03 16.92 -27.27
N THR A 72 14.92 17.66 -26.63
CA THR A 72 14.92 17.90 -25.17
C THR A 72 14.02 19.09 -24.84
N THR A 73 13.18 18.97 -23.82
CA THR A 73 12.39 20.10 -23.32
C THR A 73 13.27 21.16 -22.65
N ASP A 74 12.72 22.34 -22.40
CA ASP A 74 13.33 23.29 -21.48
C ASP A 74 13.45 22.68 -20.07
N TRP A 75 14.43 23.18 -19.32
CA TRP A 75 14.61 22.85 -17.91
C TRP A 75 13.45 23.40 -17.08
N PHE A 76 12.97 22.59 -16.13
CA PHE A 76 11.94 22.98 -15.18
C PHE A 76 12.30 22.54 -13.77
N GLN A 77 11.87 23.33 -12.79
CA GLN A 77 12.12 23.09 -11.38
C GLN A 77 11.26 21.94 -10.83
N ILE A 78 11.86 21.07 -10.02
CA ILE A 78 11.18 19.96 -9.36
C ILE A 78 10.64 20.40 -8.01
N GLY A 79 9.34 20.66 -7.92
CA GLY A 79 8.69 21.05 -6.67
C GLY A 79 8.23 19.89 -5.77
N LYS A 80 8.20 18.65 -6.29
CA LYS A 80 7.70 17.47 -5.56
C LYS A 80 8.19 16.17 -6.18
N GLY A 81 8.06 15.12 -5.38
CA GLY A 81 8.40 13.76 -5.74
C GLY A 81 9.80 13.36 -5.32
N VAL A 82 10.10 12.07 -5.39
CA VAL A 82 11.46 11.57 -5.24
C VAL A 82 12.16 11.49 -6.59
N ARG A 83 13.49 11.54 -6.59
CA ARG A 83 14.29 11.48 -7.82
C ARG A 83 14.20 10.10 -8.48
N GLN A 84 13.56 10.02 -9.64
CA GLN A 84 13.50 8.76 -10.38
C GLN A 84 14.91 8.30 -10.77
N GLY A 85 15.18 7.00 -10.62
CA GLY A 85 16.52 6.42 -10.86
C GLY A 85 17.53 6.64 -9.74
N CYS A 86 17.23 7.46 -8.72
CA CYS A 86 18.12 7.62 -7.57
C CYS A 86 17.99 6.45 -6.58
N ILE A 87 19.13 5.89 -6.16
CA ILE A 87 19.21 4.71 -5.27
C ILE A 87 18.50 4.93 -3.93
N SER A 88 18.50 6.16 -3.39
CA SER A 88 17.86 6.48 -2.11
C SER A 88 16.34 6.67 -2.22
N SER A 89 15.80 6.88 -3.41
CA SER A 89 14.39 7.24 -3.59
C SER A 89 13.39 6.18 -3.13
N PRO A 90 13.60 4.88 -3.37
CA PRO A 90 12.75 3.83 -2.79
C PRO A 90 12.75 3.83 -1.26
N CYS A 91 13.91 4.10 -0.65
CA CYS A 91 14.04 4.17 0.81
C CYS A 91 13.32 5.40 1.39
N LEU A 92 13.45 6.56 0.75
CA LEU A 92 12.73 7.79 1.13
C LEU A 92 11.21 7.60 1.04
N PHE A 93 10.73 6.96 -0.02
CA PHE A 93 9.32 6.63 -0.14
C PHE A 93 8.87 5.62 0.93
N SER A 94 9.72 4.65 1.28
CA SER A 94 9.42 3.69 2.35
C SER A 94 9.26 4.36 3.71
N PHE A 95 10.10 5.35 4.07
CA PHE A 95 9.90 6.15 5.28
C PHE A 95 8.58 6.91 5.27
N TYR A 96 8.22 7.44 4.10
CA TYR A 96 6.98 8.18 3.90
C TYR A 96 5.75 7.29 4.07
N ALA A 97 5.76 6.09 3.48
CA ALA A 97 4.70 5.10 3.62
C ALA A 97 4.62 4.56 5.06
N GLU A 98 5.75 4.26 5.69
CA GLU A 98 5.81 3.80 7.08
C GLU A 98 5.24 4.84 8.05
N TYR A 99 5.55 6.13 7.84
CA TYR A 99 4.98 7.22 8.61
C TYR A 99 3.44 7.24 8.55
N ILE A 100 2.87 7.05 7.36
CA ILE A 100 1.42 6.97 7.17
C ILE A 100 0.84 5.79 7.96
N MET A 101 1.45 4.60 7.85
CA MET A 101 0.94 3.39 8.49
C MET A 101 0.99 3.46 10.02
N ARG A 102 2.05 4.03 10.59
CA ARG A 102 2.17 4.25 12.04
C ARG A 102 1.12 5.25 12.54
N ASN A 103 0.98 6.38 11.87
CA ASN A 103 -0.01 7.39 12.27
C ASN A 103 -1.45 6.94 12.01
N ALA A 104 -1.66 5.98 11.10
CA ALA A 104 -2.97 5.38 10.88
C ALA A 104 -3.35 4.44 12.04
N GLY A 105 -2.45 4.16 12.99
CA GLY A 105 -2.74 3.34 14.16
C GLY A 105 -3.20 1.94 13.78
N LEU A 106 -2.54 1.35 12.77
CA LEU A 106 -2.84 0.00 12.31
C LEU A 106 -2.32 -1.04 13.28
N GLU A 107 -1.20 -0.79 13.97
CA GLU A 107 -0.62 -1.76 14.90
C GLU A 107 -1.49 -1.96 16.15
N GLU A 108 -2.15 -0.89 16.61
CA GLU A 108 -3.08 -0.89 17.74
C GLU A 108 -4.52 -1.25 17.35
N ALA A 109 -4.79 -1.45 16.06
CA ALA A 109 -6.12 -1.79 15.59
C ALA A 109 -6.46 -3.26 15.89
N GLU A 110 -7.58 -3.49 16.59
CA GLU A 110 -8.13 -4.85 16.78
C GLU A 110 -8.61 -5.49 15.46
N ALA A 111 -8.83 -4.66 14.43
CA ALA A 111 -9.22 -5.07 13.09
C ALA A 111 -8.07 -5.79 12.36
N GLY A 112 -8.42 -6.85 11.62
CA GLY A 112 -7.45 -7.66 10.88
C GLY A 112 -7.75 -9.16 10.93
N ILE A 113 -6.94 -9.95 10.24
CA ILE A 113 -6.99 -11.42 10.31
C ILE A 113 -6.41 -11.84 11.65
N LYS A 114 -7.21 -12.51 12.50
CA LYS A 114 -6.77 -12.94 13.82
C LYS A 114 -5.94 -14.21 13.71
N ILE A 115 -4.69 -14.14 14.13
CA ILE A 115 -3.75 -15.26 14.26
C ILE A 115 -3.39 -15.48 15.72
N SER A 116 -2.72 -16.60 16.03
CA SER A 116 -2.37 -16.95 17.43
C SER A 116 -1.46 -15.93 18.12
N ARG A 117 -0.81 -15.02 17.38
CA ARG A 117 0.15 -14.03 17.88
C ARG A 117 -0.32 -12.58 17.76
N GLY A 118 -1.58 -12.35 17.38
CA GLY A 118 -2.12 -11.00 17.15
C GLY A 118 -3.00 -10.91 15.91
N SER A 119 -3.22 -9.70 15.40
CA SER A 119 -3.89 -9.45 14.13
C SER A 119 -2.88 -9.12 13.03
N ILE A 120 -3.14 -9.60 11.81
CA ILE A 120 -2.46 -9.12 10.60
C ILE A 120 -3.49 -8.34 9.79
N ASN A 121 -3.27 -7.04 9.60
CA ASN A 121 -4.19 -6.17 8.89
C ASN A 121 -3.60 -5.49 7.65
N ASN A 122 -2.29 -5.64 7.42
CA ASN A 122 -1.66 -5.14 6.22
C ASN A 122 -0.47 -6.01 5.80
N VAL A 123 -0.23 -6.08 4.48
CA VAL A 123 0.99 -6.57 3.86
C VAL A 123 1.46 -5.50 2.88
N ARG A 124 2.76 -5.21 2.91
CA ARG A 124 3.36 -4.09 2.18
C ARG A 124 4.60 -4.56 1.45
N TYR A 125 4.73 -4.17 0.19
CA TYR A 125 5.92 -4.41 -0.60
C TYR A 125 6.15 -3.22 -1.54
N ALA A 126 7.28 -2.52 -1.36
CA ALA A 126 7.54 -1.27 -2.07
C ALA A 126 6.35 -0.29 -1.96
N ASP A 127 5.73 0.07 -3.08
CA ASP A 127 4.55 0.94 -3.15
C ASP A 127 3.20 0.20 -3.08
N ASP A 128 3.20 -1.13 -3.17
CA ASP A 128 2.00 -1.94 -3.03
C ASP A 128 1.65 -2.13 -1.55
N THR A 129 0.43 -1.77 -1.18
CA THR A 129 -0.13 -2.03 0.16
C THR A 129 -1.44 -2.79 0.03
N THR A 130 -1.56 -3.89 0.74
CA THR A 130 -2.80 -4.66 0.86
C THR A 130 -3.29 -4.60 2.29
N LEU A 131 -4.48 -4.07 2.52
CA LEU A 131 -5.17 -4.17 3.82
C LEU A 131 -6.01 -5.44 3.87
N MET A 132 -6.18 -5.98 5.07
CA MET A 132 -6.90 -7.24 5.30
C MET A 132 -7.75 -7.17 6.56
N ALA A 133 -8.94 -7.75 6.53
CA ALA A 133 -9.81 -7.89 7.71
C ALA A 133 -10.75 -9.09 7.61
N GLU A 134 -11.37 -9.46 8.74
CA GLU A 134 -12.38 -10.54 8.80
C GLU A 134 -13.81 -10.04 8.51
N SER A 135 -14.02 -8.72 8.42
CA SER A 135 -15.28 -8.09 8.01
C SER A 135 -15.07 -6.91 7.06
N GLU A 136 -16.12 -6.58 6.30
CA GLU A 136 -16.15 -5.42 5.42
C GLU A 136 -16.06 -4.11 6.22
N GLU A 137 -16.72 -4.02 7.38
CA GLU A 137 -16.70 -2.85 8.26
C GLU A 137 -15.30 -2.57 8.80
N GLU A 138 -14.57 -3.60 9.23
CA GLU A 138 -13.19 -3.49 9.67
C GLU A 138 -12.29 -3.02 8.53
N LEU A 139 -12.43 -3.60 7.33
CA LEU A 139 -11.64 -3.20 6.16
C LEU A 139 -11.91 -1.74 5.75
N LYS A 140 -13.17 -1.28 5.80
CA LYS A 140 -13.55 0.13 5.58
C LYS A 140 -12.87 1.04 6.60
N SER A 141 -12.89 0.65 7.87
CA SER A 141 -12.26 1.41 8.95
C SER A 141 -10.76 1.58 8.71
N LEU A 142 -10.04 0.49 8.43
CA LEU A 142 -8.60 0.51 8.14
C LEU A 142 -8.29 1.39 6.91
N LEU A 143 -9.05 1.24 5.82
CA LEU A 143 -8.88 2.03 4.60
C LEU A 143 -9.14 3.53 4.82
N MET A 144 -10.08 3.88 5.70
CA MET A 144 -10.34 5.28 6.05
C MET A 144 -9.20 5.89 6.86
N LYS A 145 -8.68 5.17 7.86
CA LYS A 145 -7.50 5.62 8.63
C LYS A 145 -6.31 5.88 7.71
N VAL A 146 -5.98 4.94 6.82
CA VAL A 146 -4.87 5.10 5.85
C VAL A 146 -5.12 6.26 4.89
N LYS A 147 -6.34 6.45 4.37
CA LYS A 147 -6.66 7.60 3.50
C LYS A 147 -6.43 8.92 4.21
N VAL A 148 -6.97 9.09 5.42
CA VAL A 148 -6.86 10.33 6.19
C VAL A 148 -5.39 10.68 6.44
N GLU A 149 -4.59 9.74 6.91
CA GLU A 149 -3.16 10.00 7.15
C GLU A 149 -2.37 10.24 5.87
N SER A 150 -2.70 9.54 4.78
CA SER A 150 -2.08 9.77 3.47
C SER A 150 -2.33 11.19 2.95
N GLU A 151 -3.56 11.68 3.08
CA GLU A 151 -3.96 13.00 2.61
C GLU A 151 -3.27 14.14 3.39
N LYS A 152 -3.01 13.94 4.70
CA LYS A 152 -2.27 14.92 5.54
C LYS A 152 -0.85 15.20 5.06
N VAL A 153 -0.23 14.21 4.42
CA VAL A 153 1.12 14.34 3.87
C VAL A 153 1.11 14.66 2.37
N GLY A 154 -0.02 14.49 1.68
CA GLY A 154 -0.21 14.92 0.29
C GLY A 154 -0.35 13.77 -0.71
N LEU A 155 -0.43 12.52 -0.22
CA LEU A 155 -0.70 11.36 -1.06
C LEU A 155 -2.20 11.09 -1.15
N LYS A 156 -2.66 10.77 -2.35
CA LYS A 156 -4.06 10.43 -2.62
C LYS A 156 -4.17 9.00 -3.12
N LEU A 157 -5.16 8.27 -2.63
CA LEU A 157 -5.48 6.95 -3.14
C LEU A 157 -6.11 7.06 -4.53
N ASN A 158 -5.71 6.16 -5.43
CA ASN A 158 -6.34 5.99 -6.72
C ASN A 158 -7.48 4.97 -6.58
N ILE A 159 -8.71 5.47 -6.51
CA ILE A 159 -9.90 4.63 -6.30
C ILE A 159 -10.12 3.67 -7.47
N GLU A 160 -9.89 4.10 -8.70
CA GLU A 160 -10.05 3.26 -9.91
C GLU A 160 -9.10 2.06 -9.92
N LYS A 161 -7.87 2.26 -9.43
CA LYS A 161 -6.86 1.20 -9.31
C LYS A 161 -6.98 0.38 -8.02
N THR A 162 -7.67 0.90 -7.02
CA THR A 162 -7.89 0.18 -5.76
C THR A 162 -8.90 -0.94 -5.99
N LYS A 163 -8.59 -2.15 -5.55
CA LYS A 163 -9.45 -3.34 -5.75
C LYS A 163 -9.82 -3.97 -4.41
N ILE A 164 -11.03 -4.51 -4.32
CA ILE A 164 -11.48 -5.32 -3.19
C ILE A 164 -11.58 -6.78 -3.65
N MET A 165 -11.05 -7.71 -2.87
CA MET A 165 -11.22 -9.15 -3.07
C MET A 165 -11.77 -9.76 -1.79
N ALA A 166 -12.66 -10.74 -1.92
CA ALA A 166 -13.33 -11.36 -0.79
C ALA A 166 -13.27 -12.88 -0.90
N CYS A 167 -12.83 -13.54 0.16
CA CYS A 167 -13.00 -14.97 0.36
C CYS A 167 -14.27 -15.22 1.19
N GLY A 168 -15.42 -14.73 0.70
CA GLY A 168 -16.73 -14.75 1.36
C GLY A 168 -17.81 -14.06 0.50
N PRO A 169 -19.09 -14.10 0.87
CA PRO A 169 -20.15 -13.43 0.11
C PRO A 169 -20.01 -11.89 0.22
N ILE A 170 -19.77 -11.22 -0.91
CA ILE A 170 -19.93 -9.77 -1.07
C ILE A 170 -20.91 -9.49 -2.20
N THR A 171 -21.84 -8.58 -1.95
CA THR A 171 -22.83 -8.12 -2.94
C THR A 171 -22.48 -6.77 -3.56
N SER A 172 -21.78 -5.86 -2.85
CA SER A 172 -21.37 -4.54 -3.40
C SER A 172 -20.49 -3.72 -2.43
N TRP A 173 -19.51 -2.97 -2.94
CA TRP A 173 -18.70 -2.02 -2.15
C TRP A 173 -18.73 -0.61 -2.74
N GLN A 174 -19.07 0.41 -1.92
CA GLN A 174 -19.08 1.82 -2.31
C GLN A 174 -18.27 2.70 -1.35
N ARG A 175 -17.65 3.75 -1.89
CA ARG A 175 -16.92 4.79 -1.16
C ARG A 175 -17.12 6.15 -1.81
N ASP A 176 -17.55 7.17 -1.05
CA ASP A 176 -17.72 8.55 -1.52
C ASP A 176 -18.60 8.67 -2.80
N GLY A 177 -19.59 7.78 -2.96
CA GLY A 177 -20.42 7.69 -4.17
C GLY A 177 -19.77 6.98 -5.36
N GLN A 178 -18.52 6.53 -5.23
CA GLN A 178 -17.80 5.73 -6.22
C GLN A 178 -17.81 4.25 -5.84
N THR A 179 -18.06 3.38 -6.82
CA THR A 179 -18.02 1.93 -6.63
C THR A 179 -16.57 1.46 -6.73
N VAL A 180 -16.07 0.72 -5.73
CA VAL A 180 -14.75 0.09 -5.80
C VAL A 180 -14.92 -1.28 -6.44
N GLU A 181 -14.04 -1.63 -7.38
CA GLU A 181 -14.17 -2.87 -8.13
C GLU A 181 -13.94 -4.10 -7.24
N LEU A 182 -14.90 -5.02 -7.27
CA LEU A 182 -14.83 -6.34 -6.65
C LEU A 182 -14.23 -7.34 -7.65
N VAL A 183 -13.16 -8.03 -7.25
CA VAL A 183 -12.46 -8.98 -8.11
C VAL A 183 -12.45 -10.39 -7.50
N SER A 184 -12.56 -11.42 -8.35
CA SER A 184 -12.39 -12.83 -7.98
C SER A 184 -10.93 -13.27 -8.01
N ASP A 185 -10.08 -12.55 -8.75
CA ASP A 185 -8.65 -12.76 -8.79
C ASP A 185 -7.87 -11.46 -8.99
N PHE A 186 -6.62 -11.44 -8.52
CA PHE A 186 -5.74 -10.28 -8.62
C PHE A 186 -4.28 -10.71 -8.76
N ILE A 187 -3.51 -10.02 -9.61
CA ILE A 187 -2.06 -10.23 -9.69
C ILE A 187 -1.40 -9.43 -8.57
N PHE A 188 -1.01 -10.12 -7.50
CA PHE A 188 -0.32 -9.56 -6.36
C PHE A 188 1.16 -9.96 -6.40
N LEU A 189 2.06 -9.00 -6.50
CA LEU A 189 3.52 -9.22 -6.53
C LEU A 189 3.97 -10.24 -7.58
N GLY A 190 3.35 -10.21 -8.76
CA GLY A 190 3.64 -11.13 -9.87
C GLY A 190 3.02 -12.52 -9.73
N SER A 191 2.26 -12.78 -8.66
CA SER A 191 1.52 -14.04 -8.45
C SER A 191 0.02 -13.83 -8.53
N LYS A 192 -0.72 -14.78 -9.11
CA LYS A 192 -2.18 -14.73 -9.16
C LYS A 192 -2.77 -15.19 -7.83
N ALA A 193 -3.47 -14.29 -7.14
CA ALA A 193 -4.32 -14.60 -6.00
C ALA A 193 -5.76 -14.83 -6.47
N THR A 194 -6.44 -15.84 -5.94
CA THR A 194 -7.83 -16.18 -6.30
C THR A 194 -8.69 -16.32 -5.05
N ALA A 195 -9.88 -15.74 -5.06
CA ALA A 195 -10.93 -16.03 -4.09
C ALA A 195 -11.43 -17.47 -4.35
N GLY A 196 -11.08 -18.42 -3.49
CA GLY A 196 -11.26 -19.87 -3.73
C GLY A 196 -12.71 -20.36 -3.74
N HIS A 197 -13.50 -19.91 -4.72
CA HIS A 197 -14.86 -20.36 -5.00
C HIS A 197 -14.84 -21.60 -5.91
N ASP A 198 -14.36 -22.73 -5.38
CA ASP A 198 -14.51 -24.07 -5.99
C ASP A 198 -15.16 -25.04 -5.00
#